data_AF-A0A074J3H6-F1
#
_entry.id   AF-A0A074J3H6-F1
#
_cell.length_a   1.000
_cell.length_b   1.000
_cell.length_c   1.000
_cell.angle_alpha   90.00
_cell.angle_beta   90.00
_cell.angle_gamma   90.00
#
_symmetry.space_group_name_H-M   'P 1'
#
loop_
_entity.id
_entity.type
_entity.pdbx_description
1 polymer ?
#
loop_
_entity_poly.entity_id
_entity_poly.type
_entity_poly.pdbx_seq_one_letter_code
_entity_poly.pdbx_strand_id
1 'polypeptide(L)'
;MGVYNSDWLLNQIRGTANVVSKAFKFETLDIDLGQVEDEQGHTVDGNDYIDDLLIHEKYDQATAFIHSQLKRLTTNDYNLLVSIYIEYLENLPPLIKEKHQLDNRQIMDWKAKLSEFSW
;
A
#
# COMPACT_ATOMS: atom_id res chain seq x y z
N MET A 1 -16.28 15.39 33.17
CA MET A 1 -16.73 15.82 31.83
C MET A 1 -15.50 16.07 30.98
N GLY A 2 -15.41 15.46 29.81
CA GLY A 2 -14.29 15.65 28.89
C GLY A 2 -14.17 14.56 27.83
N VAL A 3 -15.29 14.12 27.25
CA VAL A 3 -15.28 13.26 26.05
C VAL A 3 -15.38 14.21 24.87
N TYR A 4 -14.24 14.60 24.30
CA TYR A 4 -14.20 15.44 23.11
C TYR A 4 -13.68 14.64 21.91
N ASN A 5 -14.62 14.40 20.99
CA ASN A 5 -14.42 14.61 19.56
C ASN A 5 -13.48 13.68 18.77
N SER A 6 -13.83 12.39 18.70
CA SER A 6 -13.38 11.50 17.61
C SER A 6 -14.29 11.58 16.37
N ASP A 7 -15.52 12.08 16.50
CA ASP A 7 -16.55 11.95 15.46
C ASP A 7 -16.35 12.87 14.24
N TRP A 8 -15.87 14.09 14.46
CA TRP A 8 -15.63 15.05 13.36
C TRP A 8 -14.38 14.70 12.55
N LEU A 9 -13.37 14.10 13.19
CA LEU A 9 -12.17 13.56 12.52
C LEU A 9 -12.53 12.32 11.68
N LEU A 10 -13.36 11.42 12.21
CA LEU A 10 -13.82 10.23 11.48
C LEU A 10 -14.65 10.59 10.23
N ASN A 11 -15.45 11.66 10.29
CA ASN A 11 -16.22 12.11 9.12
C ASN A 11 -15.34 12.81 8.06
N GLN A 12 -14.20 13.39 8.45
CA GLN A 12 -13.24 13.96 7.52
C GLN A 12 -12.43 12.85 6.80
N ILE A 13 -12.09 11.77 7.50
CA ILE A 13 -11.34 10.63 6.94
C ILE A 13 -12.14 9.88 5.87
N ARG A 14 -13.47 9.77 5.97
CA ARG A 14 -14.29 9.23 4.87
C ARG A 14 -14.19 10.06 3.58
N GLY A 15 -13.97 11.37 3.71
CA GLY A 15 -13.77 12.27 2.57
C GLY A 15 -12.34 12.27 2.04
N THR A 16 -11.32 12.13 2.90
CA THR A 16 -9.90 12.16 2.52
C THR A 16 -9.28 10.81 2.17
N ALA A 17 -9.79 9.69 2.68
CA ALA A 17 -9.39 8.36 2.20
C ALA A 17 -9.59 8.26 0.68
N ASN A 18 -10.68 8.86 0.18
CA ASN A 18 -11.01 8.89 -1.24
C ASN A 18 -10.06 9.74 -2.12
N VAL A 19 -9.27 10.66 -1.54
CA VAL A 19 -8.27 11.47 -2.29
C VAL A 19 -6.87 10.89 -2.23
N VAL A 20 -6.52 10.14 -1.18
CA VAL A 20 -5.21 9.47 -1.08
C VAL A 20 -5.17 8.20 -1.94
N SER A 21 -6.30 7.51 -2.10
CA SER A 21 -6.41 6.34 -3.00
C SER A 21 -6.25 6.69 -4.48
N LYS A 22 -6.64 7.89 -4.91
CA LYS A 22 -6.59 8.28 -6.34
C LYS A 22 -5.18 8.53 -6.89
N ALA A 23 -4.15 8.50 -6.04
CA ALA A 23 -2.76 8.74 -6.44
C ALA A 23 -1.96 7.46 -6.68
N PHE A 24 -2.49 6.28 -6.31
CA PHE A 24 -1.83 5.01 -6.58
C PHE A 24 -2.20 4.46 -7.95
N LYS A 25 -1.77 5.17 -9.00
CA LYS A 25 -2.08 4.79 -10.37
C LYS A 25 -1.19 3.64 -10.84
N PHE A 26 -1.47 2.44 -10.35
CA PHE A 26 -1.03 1.20 -11.00
C PHE A 26 -1.54 1.13 -12.45
N GLU A 27 -2.68 1.75 -12.76
CA GLU A 27 -3.18 1.89 -14.14
C GLU A 27 -2.20 2.57 -15.11
N THR A 28 -1.24 3.37 -14.62
CA THR A 28 -0.22 4.00 -15.49
C THR A 28 1.04 3.16 -15.63
N LEU A 29 1.20 2.14 -14.78
CA LEU A 29 2.32 1.23 -14.83
C LEU A 29 1.87 0.04 -15.64
N ASP A 30 2.53 -0.20 -16.77
CA ASP A 30 2.34 -1.39 -17.61
C ASP A 30 2.95 -2.63 -16.93
N ILE A 31 2.68 -2.80 -15.62
CA ILE A 31 3.14 -3.91 -14.80
C ILE A 31 1.92 -4.78 -14.53
N ASP A 32 1.93 -5.95 -15.14
CA ASP A 32 0.95 -7.00 -14.86
C ASP A 32 1.29 -7.66 -13.51
N LEU A 33 0.49 -7.39 -12.47
CA LEU A 33 0.51 -8.09 -11.18
C LEU A 33 -0.45 -9.30 -11.17
N GLY A 34 -1.12 -9.56 -12.30
CA GLY A 34 -1.75 -10.82 -12.73
C GLY A 34 -2.81 -11.29 -11.77
N GLN A 35 -3.00 -12.58 -11.58
CA GLN A 35 -4.16 -13.07 -10.84
C GLN A 35 -3.77 -13.61 -9.46
N VAL A 36 -4.49 -13.18 -8.43
CA VAL A 36 -4.31 -13.64 -7.05
C VAL A 36 -5.63 -13.98 -6.40
N GLU A 37 -5.60 -14.86 -5.40
CA GLU A 37 -6.78 -15.26 -4.67
C GLU A 37 -6.98 -14.31 -3.48
N ASP A 38 -8.15 -13.69 -3.39
CA ASP A 38 -8.53 -12.81 -2.29
C ASP A 38 -8.89 -13.62 -1.02
N GLU A 39 -9.08 -12.94 0.12
CA GLU A 39 -9.43 -13.58 1.41
C GLU A 39 -10.73 -14.43 1.35
N GLN A 40 -11.61 -14.20 0.37
CA GLN A 40 -12.85 -14.92 0.11
C GLN A 40 -12.68 -16.08 -0.87
N GLY A 41 -11.48 -16.29 -1.42
CA GLY A 41 -11.20 -17.36 -2.38
C GLY A 41 -11.53 -17.00 -3.83
N HIS A 42 -11.80 -15.74 -4.17
CA HIS A 42 -11.99 -15.35 -5.57
C HIS A 42 -10.67 -14.96 -6.20
N THR A 43 -10.51 -15.36 -7.47
CA THR A 43 -9.41 -14.89 -8.31
C THR A 43 -9.70 -13.45 -8.74
N VAL A 44 -8.87 -12.53 -8.28
CA VAL A 44 -8.93 -11.09 -8.59
C VAL A 44 -7.63 -10.65 -9.24
N ASP A 45 -7.71 -9.55 -9.98
CA ASP A 45 -6.51 -8.93 -10.54
C ASP A 45 -5.61 -8.41 -9.41
N GLY A 46 -4.31 -8.59 -9.55
CA GLY A 46 -3.29 -8.23 -8.57
C GLY A 46 -3.15 -6.72 -8.44
N ASN A 47 -3.46 -5.97 -9.50
CA ASN A 47 -3.51 -4.52 -9.50
C ASN A 47 -4.74 -4.05 -8.69
N ASP A 48 -5.89 -4.70 -8.87
CA ASP A 48 -7.09 -4.43 -8.06
C ASP A 48 -6.88 -4.85 -6.60
N TYR A 49 -6.22 -5.99 -6.38
CA TYR A 49 -5.97 -6.53 -5.05
C TYR A 49 -5.07 -5.61 -4.23
N ILE A 50 -3.94 -5.15 -4.80
CA ILE A 50 -3.07 -4.21 -4.07
C ILE A 50 -3.78 -2.88 -3.83
N ASP A 51 -4.58 -2.38 -4.77
CA ASP A 51 -5.35 -1.14 -4.55
C ASP A 51 -6.33 -1.28 -3.39
N ASP A 52 -7.07 -2.40 -3.33
CA ASP A 52 -7.97 -2.74 -2.22
C ASP A 52 -7.22 -2.77 -0.88
N LEU A 53 -6.05 -3.42 -0.84
CA LEU A 53 -5.21 -3.45 0.37
C LEU A 53 -4.78 -2.06 0.82
N LEU A 54 -4.42 -1.16 -0.11
CA LEU A 54 -4.02 0.21 0.23
C LEU A 54 -5.21 1.06 0.67
N ILE A 55 -6.37 0.92 0.02
CA ILE A 55 -7.64 1.57 0.40
C ILE A 55 -8.06 1.16 1.81
N HIS A 56 -7.91 -0.13 2.13
CA HIS A 56 -8.21 -0.67 3.45
C HIS A 56 -7.08 -0.49 4.47
N GLU A 57 -6.03 0.26 4.11
CA GLU A 57 -4.87 0.54 4.96
C GLU A 57 -4.17 -0.73 5.49
N LYS A 58 -4.26 -1.85 4.75
CA LYS A 58 -3.65 -3.16 5.04
C LYS A 58 -2.20 -3.22 4.54
N TYR A 59 -1.35 -2.31 5.03
CA TYR A 59 0.02 -2.13 4.52
C TYR A 59 0.95 -3.35 4.72
N ASP A 60 0.75 -4.13 5.79
CA ASP A 60 1.51 -5.36 6.00
C ASP A 60 1.22 -6.41 4.91
N GLN A 61 -0.05 -6.62 4.61
CA GLN A 61 -0.48 -7.50 3.52
C GLN A 61 -0.01 -6.99 2.16
N ALA A 62 -0.09 -5.67 1.92
CA ALA A 62 0.39 -5.06 0.68
C ALA A 62 1.90 -5.28 0.49
N THR A 63 2.69 -5.13 1.57
CA THR A 63 4.13 -5.38 1.55
C THR A 63 4.44 -6.84 1.24
N ALA A 64 3.74 -7.78 1.88
CA ALA A 64 3.89 -9.21 1.63
C ALA A 64 3.51 -9.58 0.19
N PHE A 65 2.45 -8.97 -0.35
CA PHE A 65 2.02 -9.14 -1.72
C PHE A 65 3.08 -8.64 -2.72
N ILE A 66 3.61 -7.42 -2.55
CA ILE A 66 4.69 -6.90 -3.41
C ILE A 66 5.89 -7.84 -3.37
N HIS A 67 6.31 -8.28 -2.19
CA HIS A 67 7.42 -9.22 -2.05
C HIS A 67 7.18 -10.54 -2.82
N SER A 68 5.93 -11.03 -2.87
CA SER A 68 5.59 -12.22 -3.66
C SER A 68 5.77 -12.02 -5.17
N GLN A 69 5.61 -10.79 -5.66
CA GLN A 69 5.78 -10.45 -7.08
C GLN A 69 7.23 -10.55 -7.56
N LEU A 70 8.21 -10.60 -6.64
CA LEU A 70 9.62 -10.85 -6.98
C LEU A 70 9.80 -12.13 -7.79
N LYS A 71 8.97 -13.16 -7.54
CA LYS A 71 9.05 -14.45 -8.26
C LYS A 71 8.49 -14.39 -9.68
N ARG A 72 7.81 -13.29 -10.03
CA ARG A 72 6.98 -13.22 -11.22
C ARG A 72 7.37 -12.08 -12.15
N LEU A 73 7.70 -10.93 -11.58
CA LEU A 73 8.15 -9.75 -12.31
C LEU A 73 9.64 -9.85 -12.62
N THR A 74 10.07 -9.10 -13.64
CA THR A 74 11.50 -8.89 -13.88
C THR A 74 12.09 -8.03 -12.75
N THR A 75 13.41 -8.10 -12.52
CA THR A 75 14.09 -7.24 -11.55
C THR A 75 13.78 -5.75 -11.77
N ASN A 76 13.67 -5.32 -13.03
CA ASN A 76 13.39 -3.92 -13.36
C ASN A 76 11.96 -3.50 -12.97
N ASP A 77 10.96 -4.32 -13.33
CA ASP A 77 9.55 -4.04 -13.01
C ASP A 77 9.29 -4.15 -11.50
N TYR A 78 9.93 -5.12 -10.84
CA TYR A 78 9.87 -5.26 -9.39
C TYR A 78 10.48 -4.05 -8.68
N ASN A 79 11.64 -3.55 -9.12
CA ASN A 79 12.23 -2.34 -8.55
C ASN A 79 11.36 -1.10 -8.76
N LEU A 80 10.71 -0.99 -9.92
CA LEU A 80 9.76 0.08 -10.20
C LEU A 80 8.55 0.00 -9.27
N LEU A 81 7.96 -1.19 -9.12
CA LEU A 81 6.87 -1.49 -8.19
C LEU A 81 7.24 -1.11 -6.74
N VAL A 82 8.40 -1.57 -6.25
CA VAL A 82 8.88 -1.26 -4.90
C VAL A 82 9.11 0.25 -4.73
N SER A 83 9.72 0.92 -5.71
CA SER A 83 9.98 2.36 -5.64
C SER A 83 8.70 3.15 -5.48
N ILE A 84 7.68 2.82 -6.27
CA ILE A 84 6.38 3.49 -6.25
C ILE A 84 5.66 3.21 -4.94
N TYR A 85 5.68 1.96 -4.46
CA TYR A 85 5.13 1.60 -3.16
C TYR A 85 5.76 2.36 -2.00
N ILE A 86 7.09 2.47 -1.97
CA ILE A 86 7.77 3.23 -0.93
C ILE A 86 7.44 4.72 -1.03
N GLU A 87 7.41 5.28 -2.25
CA GLU A 87 6.99 6.67 -2.47
C GLU A 87 5.56 6.92 -1.96
N TYR A 88 4.65 5.95 -2.08
CA TYR A 88 3.32 6.02 -1.47
C TYR A 88 3.40 6.24 0.04
N LEU A 89 4.12 5.32 0.70
CA LEU A 89 4.17 5.25 2.15
C LEU A 89 4.83 6.51 2.69
N GLU A 90 5.86 7.00 2.02
CA GLU A 90 6.52 8.27 2.34
C GLU A 90 5.58 9.47 2.16
N ASN A 91 4.69 9.45 1.17
CA ASN A 91 3.69 10.51 0.93
C ASN A 91 2.36 10.32 1.69
N LEU A 92 2.21 9.27 2.50
CA LEU A 92 0.99 9.08 3.30
C LEU A 92 0.76 10.27 4.26
N PRO A 93 -0.50 10.65 4.49
CA PRO A 93 -0.86 11.66 5.49
C PRO A 93 -0.31 11.29 6.87
N PRO A 94 0.21 12.27 7.65
CA PRO A 94 0.76 12.01 8.97
C PRO A 94 -0.25 11.34 9.92
N LEU A 95 -1.53 11.66 9.79
CA LEU A 95 -2.62 11.02 10.54
C LEU A 95 -2.73 9.50 10.28
N ILE A 96 -2.54 9.06 9.04
CA ILE A 96 -2.56 7.63 8.67
C ILE A 96 -1.30 6.95 9.21
N LYS A 97 -0.14 7.63 9.08
CA LYS A 97 1.12 7.15 9.64
C LYS A 97 1.04 6.95 11.16
N GLU A 98 0.52 7.93 11.89
CA GLU A 98 0.35 7.84 13.34
C GLU A 98 -0.65 6.75 13.74
N LYS A 99 -1.77 6.63 13.01
CA LYS A 99 -2.80 5.60 13.26
C LYS A 99 -2.25 4.18 13.15
N HIS A 100 -1.38 3.93 12.17
CA HIS A 100 -0.81 2.62 11.88
C HIS A 100 0.61 2.43 12.43
N GLN A 101 1.11 3.38 13.23
CA GLN A 101 2.49 3.40 13.73
C GLN A 101 3.55 3.29 12.62
N LEU A 102 3.20 3.76 11.42
CA LEU A 102 4.05 3.78 10.23
C LEU A 102 5.02 4.95 10.31
N ASP A 103 6.02 4.79 11.18
CA ASP A 103 7.14 5.72 11.26
C ASP A 103 8.05 5.57 10.03
N ASN A 104 8.77 6.65 9.69
CA ASN A 104 9.78 6.63 8.62
C ASN A 104 10.80 5.48 8.78
N ARG A 105 11.08 5.06 10.02
CA ARG A 105 11.96 3.93 10.29
C ARG A 105 11.37 2.59 9.82
N GLN A 106 10.07 2.39 9.99
CA GLN A 106 9.38 1.19 9.53
C GLN A 106 9.29 1.15 8.00
N ILE A 107 9.01 2.31 7.38
CA ILE A 107 9.00 2.44 5.91
C ILE A 107 10.40 2.12 5.35
N MET A 108 11.46 2.62 5.99
CA MET A 108 12.85 2.29 5.62
C MET A 108 13.17 0.80 5.81
N ASP A 109 12.69 0.17 6.88
CA ASP A 109 12.87 -1.27 7.13
C ASP A 109 12.17 -2.11 6.03
N TRP A 110 10.95 -1.73 5.65
CA TRP A 110 10.23 -2.36 4.55
C TRP A 110 10.91 -2.14 3.21
N LYS A 111 11.40 -0.93 2.92
CA LYS A 111 12.23 -0.65 1.75
C LYS A 111 13.45 -1.55 1.71
N ALA A 112 14.20 -1.65 2.81
CA ALA A 112 15.37 -2.50 2.90
C ALA A 112 15.01 -3.97 2.64
N LYS A 113 13.96 -4.48 3.29
CA LYS A 113 13.46 -5.84 3.07
C LYS A 113 13.03 -6.07 1.63
N LEU A 114 12.39 -5.12 0.96
CA LEU A 114 11.96 -5.29 -0.42
C LEU A 114 13.14 -5.18 -1.41
N SER A 115 14.11 -4.32 -1.13
CA SER A 115 15.30 -4.09 -1.97
C SER A 115 16.42 -5.11 -1.77
N GLU A 116 16.56 -5.72 -0.60
CA GLU A 116 17.59 -6.75 -0.32
C GLU A 116 17.46 -7.98 -1.24
N PHE A 117 16.24 -8.24 -1.72
CA PHE A 117 15.95 -9.34 -2.63
C PHE A 117 15.84 -8.91 -4.10
N SER A 118 16.13 -7.66 -4.45
CA SER A 118 16.32 -7.25 -5.86
C SER A 118 17.77 -7.52 -6.26
N TRP A 119 17.99 -8.55 -7.08
CA TRP A 119 19.29 -9.07 -7.53
C TRP A 119 19.71 -8.53 -8.90
#